data_AF-A0A7S3Z7G4-F1
#
_entry.id   AF-A0A7S3Z7G4-F1
#
_cell.length_a   1.000
_cell.length_b   1.000
_cell.length_c   1.000
_cell.angle_alpha   90.00
_cell.angle_beta   90.00
_cell.angle_gamma   90.00
#
_symmetry.space_group_name_H-M   'P 1'
#
loop_
_entity.id
_entity.type
_entity.pdbx_description
1 polymer ?
#
loop_
_entity_poly.entity_id
_entity_poly.type
_entity_poly.pdbx_seq_one_letter_code
_entity_poly.pdbx_strand_id
1 'polypeptide(L)'
;IESNNFRGAIKQADTIMSRFGKFCILLCLKALALARMGRREEALALCTEAERSPVLEPQVLQILRMVFKYTGVPERMARVYEKSWKQNPKDEETGLGCYFSFGRVHNPAKQHTVAMQLYKNTQDPKYLLWAAVNLHLQNIFEGDPSDLKEILHAQRVEATSKSAALSKKRVKRRNQRLALAEAIIRQCFGKICPGATAGG
;
A
#
# COMPACT_ATOMS: atom_id res chain seq x y z
N ILE A 1 -5.78 -16.63 -22.44
CA ILE A 1 -6.79 -15.93 -21.59
C ILE A 1 -6.99 -14.49 -22.07
N GLU A 2 -5.91 -13.80 -22.45
CA GLU A 2 -5.95 -12.42 -22.97
C GLU A 2 -6.77 -12.27 -24.27
N SER A 3 -6.78 -13.30 -25.12
CA SER A 3 -7.57 -13.33 -26.36
C SER A 3 -9.09 -13.62 -26.16
N ASN A 4 -9.61 -13.48 -24.94
CA ASN A 4 -11.01 -13.75 -24.55
C ASN A 4 -11.56 -15.18 -24.86
N ASN A 5 -10.72 -16.11 -25.33
CA ASN A 5 -11.08 -17.50 -25.58
C ASN A 5 -10.95 -18.36 -24.30
N PHE A 6 -11.94 -18.29 -23.41
CA PHE A 6 -11.91 -18.99 -22.12
C PHE A 6 -12.07 -20.51 -22.25
N ARG A 7 -12.96 -20.98 -23.14
CA ARG A 7 -13.17 -22.43 -23.36
C ARG A 7 -11.91 -23.11 -23.89
N GLY A 8 -11.22 -22.46 -24.84
CA GLY A 8 -9.93 -22.94 -25.36
C GLY A 8 -8.84 -22.96 -24.28
N ALA A 9 -8.77 -21.90 -23.46
CA ALA A 9 -7.80 -21.83 -22.36
C ALA A 9 -8.00 -22.95 -21.32
N ILE A 10 -9.24 -23.29 -20.99
CA ILE A 10 -9.54 -24.41 -20.08
C ILE A 10 -9.08 -25.74 -20.68
N LYS A 11 -9.41 -26.02 -21.95
CA LYS A 11 -8.97 -27.25 -22.64
C LYS A 11 -7.45 -27.37 -22.70
N GLN A 12 -6.75 -26.27 -22.99
CA GLN A 12 -5.29 -26.23 -23.00
C GLN A 12 -4.72 -26.50 -21.60
N ALA A 13 -5.27 -25.86 -20.56
CA ALA A 13 -4.86 -26.11 -19.19
C ALA A 13 -5.04 -27.59 -18.80
N ASP A 14 -6.18 -28.20 -19.13
CA ASP A 14 -6.45 -29.62 -18.86
C ASP A 14 -5.50 -30.55 -19.61
N THR A 15 -5.19 -30.24 -20.88
CA THR A 15 -4.24 -31.03 -21.70
C THR A 15 -2.83 -30.99 -21.12
N ILE A 16 -2.40 -29.84 -20.61
CA ILE A 16 -1.08 -29.70 -19.98
C ILE A 16 -1.08 -30.43 -18.63
N MET A 17 -2.14 -30.30 -17.83
CA MET A 17 -2.26 -30.98 -16.55
C MET A 17 -2.25 -32.51 -16.68
N SER A 18 -2.85 -33.06 -17.73
CA SER A 18 -2.85 -34.51 -17.96
C SER A 18 -1.48 -35.04 -18.40
N ARG A 19 -0.65 -34.21 -19.05
CA ARG A 19 0.68 -34.60 -19.55
C ARG A 19 1.79 -34.40 -18.53
N PHE A 20 1.76 -33.29 -17.80
CA PHE A 20 2.88 -32.84 -16.95
C PHE A 20 2.51 -32.72 -15.47
N GLY A 21 1.25 -32.96 -15.11
CA GLY A 21 0.76 -32.86 -13.73
C GLY A 21 0.15 -31.50 -13.38
N LYS A 22 -0.39 -31.41 -12.15
CA LYS A 22 -1.10 -30.24 -11.66
C LYS A 22 -0.15 -29.21 -11.06
N PHE A 23 0.19 -28.18 -11.84
CA PHE A 23 0.94 -27.01 -11.33
C PHE A 23 -0.01 -25.94 -10.77
N CYS A 24 0.38 -25.29 -9.67
CA CYS A 24 -0.42 -24.25 -9.03
C CYS A 24 -0.80 -23.10 -9.98
N ILE A 25 0.12 -22.68 -10.84
CA ILE A 25 -0.14 -21.64 -11.84
C ILE A 25 -1.22 -22.06 -12.84
N LEU A 26 -1.21 -23.30 -13.32
CA LEU A 26 -2.22 -23.82 -14.24
C LEU A 26 -3.60 -23.90 -13.58
N LEU A 27 -3.66 -24.33 -12.31
CA LEU A 27 -4.90 -24.36 -11.54
C LEU A 27 -5.49 -22.96 -11.42
N CYS A 28 -4.66 -21.96 -11.12
CA CYS A 28 -5.09 -20.55 -11.01
C CYS A 28 -5.52 -19.96 -12.35
N LEU A 29 -4.82 -20.26 -13.44
CA LEU A 29 -5.19 -19.81 -14.80
C LEU A 29 -6.52 -20.43 -15.23
N LYS A 30 -6.74 -21.72 -14.96
CA LYS A 30 -8.03 -22.39 -15.19
C LYS A 30 -9.13 -21.75 -14.35
N ALA A 31 -8.88 -21.50 -13.06
CA ALA A 31 -9.81 -20.81 -12.17
C ALA A 31 -10.18 -19.41 -12.69
N LEU A 32 -9.22 -18.64 -13.22
CA LEU A 32 -9.46 -17.33 -13.80
C LEU A 32 -10.36 -17.39 -15.04
N ALA A 33 -10.14 -18.36 -15.92
CA ALA A 33 -10.99 -18.57 -17.09
C ALA A 33 -12.42 -18.95 -16.67
N LEU A 34 -12.58 -19.82 -15.67
CA LEU A 34 -13.88 -20.22 -15.12
C LEU A 34 -14.61 -19.06 -14.45
N ALA A 35 -13.90 -18.26 -13.65
CA ALA A 35 -14.46 -17.08 -12.99
C ALA A 35 -15.00 -16.06 -14.00
N ARG A 36 -14.27 -15.80 -15.10
CA ARG A 36 -14.74 -14.92 -16.17
C ARG A 36 -15.92 -15.47 -16.96
N MET A 37 -16.13 -16.79 -16.96
CA MET A 37 -17.31 -17.43 -17.52
C MET A 37 -18.52 -17.46 -16.57
N GLY A 38 -18.40 -16.90 -15.36
CA GLY A 38 -19.45 -16.93 -14.33
C GLY A 38 -19.52 -18.23 -13.54
N ARG A 39 -18.63 -19.20 -13.78
CA ARG A 39 -18.54 -20.49 -13.05
C ARG A 39 -17.78 -20.31 -11.75
N ARG A 40 -18.36 -19.52 -10.84
CA ARG A 40 -17.72 -19.05 -9.60
C ARG A 40 -17.29 -20.18 -8.67
N GLU A 41 -18.16 -21.16 -8.43
CA GLU A 41 -17.91 -22.22 -7.45
C GLU A 41 -16.74 -23.11 -7.86
N GLU A 42 -16.70 -23.51 -9.13
CA GLU A 42 -15.60 -24.30 -9.68
C GLU A 42 -14.26 -23.55 -9.65
N ALA A 43 -14.29 -22.24 -9.94
CA ALA A 43 -13.11 -21.40 -9.84
C ALA A 43 -12.58 -21.36 -8.39
N LEU A 44 -13.47 -21.19 -7.41
CA LEU A 44 -13.11 -21.16 -6.00
C LEU A 44 -12.61 -22.52 -5.49
N ALA A 45 -13.13 -23.63 -6.00
CA ALA A 45 -12.63 -24.98 -5.68
C ALA A 45 -11.17 -25.16 -6.13
N LEU A 46 -10.85 -24.73 -7.35
CA LEU A 46 -9.46 -24.76 -7.85
C LEU A 46 -8.53 -23.83 -7.08
N CYS A 47 -9.01 -22.65 -6.65
CA CYS A 47 -8.25 -21.76 -5.76
C CYS A 47 -7.92 -22.45 -4.42
N THR A 48 -8.86 -23.22 -3.85
CA THR A 48 -8.60 -24.00 -2.62
C THR A 48 -7.48 -25.02 -2.82
N GLU A 49 -7.43 -25.67 -3.99
CA GLU A 49 -6.34 -26.60 -4.32
C GLU A 49 -5.00 -25.87 -4.44
N ALA A 50 -4.98 -24.70 -5.10
CA ALA A 50 -3.76 -23.89 -5.25
C ALA A 50 -3.25 -23.34 -3.90
N GLU A 51 -4.15 -22.96 -2.97
CA GLU A 51 -3.81 -22.46 -1.63
C GLU A 51 -3.12 -23.49 -0.72
N ARG A 52 -3.22 -24.79 -1.05
CA ARG A 52 -2.51 -25.86 -0.33
C ARG A 52 -1.00 -25.78 -0.54
N SER A 53 -0.54 -25.14 -1.62
CA SER A 53 0.89 -24.92 -1.83
C SER A 53 1.48 -24.14 -0.65
N PRO A 54 2.62 -24.60 -0.09
CA PRO A 54 3.28 -23.87 0.97
C PRO A 54 3.81 -22.54 0.47
N VAL A 55 4.40 -22.50 -0.74
CA VAL A 55 4.96 -21.30 -1.35
C VAL A 55 4.11 -20.92 -2.56
N LEU A 56 3.74 -19.64 -2.63
CA LEU A 56 3.01 -19.06 -3.76
C LEU A 56 3.91 -18.06 -4.46
N GLU A 57 4.19 -18.32 -5.72
CA GLU A 57 4.97 -17.42 -6.56
C GLU A 57 4.21 -16.10 -6.81
N PRO A 58 4.90 -14.97 -7.06
CA PRO A 58 4.26 -13.68 -7.31
C PRO A 58 3.23 -13.72 -8.45
N GLN A 59 3.52 -14.48 -9.51
CA GLN A 59 2.61 -14.67 -10.65
C GLN A 59 1.30 -15.35 -10.22
N VAL A 60 1.39 -16.37 -9.36
CA VAL A 60 0.23 -17.08 -8.81
C VAL A 60 -0.60 -16.15 -7.93
N LEU A 61 0.04 -15.35 -7.07
CA LEU A 61 -0.64 -14.36 -6.23
C LEU A 61 -1.40 -13.33 -7.06
N GLN A 62 -0.81 -12.86 -8.16
CA GLN A 62 -1.46 -11.91 -9.06
C GLN A 62 -2.68 -12.53 -9.77
N ILE A 63 -2.58 -13.78 -10.20
CA ILE A 63 -3.72 -14.50 -10.81
C ILE A 63 -4.83 -14.70 -9.77
N LEU A 64 -4.50 -15.19 -8.57
CA LEU A 64 -5.48 -15.35 -7.47
C LEU A 64 -6.18 -14.04 -7.13
N ARG A 65 -5.44 -12.92 -7.09
CA ARG A 65 -6.02 -11.59 -6.87
C ARG A 65 -7.07 -11.26 -7.93
N MET A 66 -6.81 -11.58 -9.19
CA MET A 66 -7.80 -11.41 -10.27
C MET A 66 -9.00 -12.32 -10.05
N VAL A 67 -8.78 -13.62 -9.76
CA VAL A 67 -9.88 -14.56 -9.52
C VAL A 67 -10.79 -14.08 -8.39
N PHE A 68 -10.25 -13.74 -7.22
CA PHE A 68 -11.03 -13.28 -6.07
C PHE A 68 -11.72 -11.95 -6.29
N LYS A 69 -11.21 -11.11 -7.20
CA LYS A 69 -11.93 -9.90 -7.64
C LYS A 69 -13.18 -10.26 -8.45
N TYR A 70 -13.06 -11.17 -9.43
CA TYR A 70 -14.21 -11.61 -10.24
C TYR A 70 -15.21 -12.43 -9.42
N THR A 71 -14.70 -13.26 -8.51
CA THR A 71 -15.52 -14.03 -7.60
C THR A 71 -15.84 -13.25 -6.33
N GLY A 72 -15.67 -11.92 -6.23
CA GLY A 72 -16.09 -11.13 -5.06
C GLY A 72 -15.85 -11.77 -3.68
N VAL A 73 -14.65 -12.30 -3.43
CA VAL A 73 -14.23 -12.83 -2.11
C VAL A 73 -12.90 -12.17 -1.68
N PRO A 74 -12.83 -10.84 -1.55
CA PRO A 74 -11.59 -10.13 -1.24
C PRO A 74 -10.96 -10.55 0.09
N GLU A 75 -11.74 -11.05 1.05
CA GLU A 75 -11.29 -11.56 2.36
C GLU A 75 -10.36 -12.74 2.21
N ARG A 76 -10.60 -13.58 1.20
CA ARG A 76 -9.77 -14.74 0.90
C ARG A 76 -8.39 -14.31 0.41
N MET A 77 -8.33 -13.25 -0.41
CA MET A 77 -7.05 -12.69 -0.85
C MET A 77 -6.22 -12.16 0.32
N ALA A 78 -6.87 -11.51 1.29
CA ALA A 78 -6.18 -11.00 2.47
C ALA A 78 -5.50 -12.11 3.27
N ARG A 79 -6.18 -13.26 3.45
CA ARG A 79 -5.58 -14.44 4.11
C ARG A 79 -4.40 -15.02 3.34
N VAL A 80 -4.50 -15.08 2.01
CA VAL A 80 -3.42 -15.58 1.15
C VAL A 80 -2.19 -14.69 1.25
N TYR A 81 -2.35 -13.36 1.12
CA TYR A 81 -1.23 -12.44 1.31
C TYR A 81 -0.68 -12.45 2.73
N GLU A 82 -1.52 -12.59 3.76
CA GLU A 82 -1.06 -12.69 5.15
C GLU A 82 -0.14 -13.91 5.33
N LYS A 83 -0.50 -15.07 4.76
CA LYS A 83 0.32 -16.29 4.77
C LYS A 83 1.65 -16.07 4.04
N SER A 84 1.61 -15.54 2.82
CA SER A 84 2.82 -15.27 2.03
C SER A 84 3.74 -14.26 2.70
N TRP A 85 3.18 -13.21 3.32
CA TRP A 85 3.96 -12.19 4.02
C TRP A 85 4.66 -12.73 5.26
N LYS A 86 3.98 -13.59 6.03
CA LYS A 86 4.59 -14.26 7.19
C LYS A 86 5.76 -15.17 6.82
N GLN A 87 5.76 -15.74 5.62
CA GLN A 87 6.85 -16.59 5.13
C GLN A 87 8.06 -15.79 4.69
N ASN A 88 7.84 -14.66 4.01
CA ASN A 88 8.91 -13.77 3.60
C ASN A 88 8.62 -12.30 3.97
N PRO A 89 8.81 -11.91 5.24
CA PRO A 89 8.54 -10.56 5.70
C PRO A 89 9.48 -9.50 5.13
N LYS A 90 10.48 -9.85 4.32
CA LYS A 90 11.42 -8.89 3.72
C LYS A 90 10.99 -8.40 2.34
N ASP A 91 10.06 -9.10 1.69
CA ASP A 91 9.60 -8.79 0.34
C ASP A 91 8.56 -7.65 0.28
N GLU A 92 9.03 -6.44 0.00
CA GLU A 92 8.17 -5.24 -0.06
C GLU A 92 6.94 -5.41 -0.97
N GLU A 93 7.04 -6.13 -2.09
CA GLU A 93 5.91 -6.33 -3.01
C GLU A 93 4.79 -7.16 -2.36
N THR A 94 5.13 -8.26 -1.68
CA THR A 94 4.17 -9.07 -0.93
C THR A 94 3.57 -8.30 0.23
N GLY A 95 4.37 -7.49 0.94
CA GLY A 95 3.89 -6.64 2.04
C GLY A 95 2.92 -5.56 1.57
N LEU A 96 3.19 -4.91 0.43
CA LEU A 96 2.27 -3.97 -0.22
C LEU A 96 0.97 -4.66 -0.65
N GLY A 97 1.07 -5.85 -1.25
CA GLY A 97 -0.09 -6.66 -1.60
C GLY A 97 -0.97 -6.98 -0.39
N CYS A 98 -0.35 -7.34 0.73
CA CYS A 98 -0.99 -7.59 2.01
C CYS A 98 -1.72 -6.35 2.54
N TYR A 99 -1.03 -5.20 2.61
CA TYR A 99 -1.61 -3.93 3.03
C TYR A 99 -2.87 -3.55 2.23
N PHE A 100 -2.80 -3.58 0.89
CA PHE A 100 -3.93 -3.23 0.04
C PHE A 100 -5.06 -4.27 0.07
N SER A 101 -4.74 -5.53 0.38
CA SER A 101 -5.78 -6.55 0.55
C SER A 101 -6.58 -6.35 1.84
N PHE A 102 -5.95 -5.96 2.95
CA PHE A 102 -6.67 -5.61 4.18
C PHE A 102 -7.51 -4.35 4.04
N GLY A 103 -7.07 -3.38 3.23
CA GLY A 103 -7.89 -2.20 2.91
C GLY A 103 -9.21 -2.54 2.21
N ARG A 104 -9.25 -3.58 1.39
CA ARG A 104 -10.49 -4.06 0.74
C ARG A 104 -11.44 -4.77 1.70
N VAL A 105 -10.94 -5.22 2.85
CA VAL A 105 -11.71 -5.90 3.91
C VAL A 105 -12.03 -4.91 5.04
N HIS A 106 -11.68 -3.62 4.88
CA HIS A 106 -11.88 -2.58 5.89
C HIS A 106 -11.33 -2.96 7.27
N ASN A 107 -10.12 -3.55 7.31
CA ASN A 107 -9.45 -3.90 8.57
C ASN A 107 -8.24 -2.97 8.82
N PRO A 108 -8.47 -1.78 9.40
CA PRO A 108 -7.41 -0.79 9.60
C PRO A 108 -6.38 -1.23 10.65
N ALA A 109 -6.77 -2.07 11.63
CA ALA A 109 -5.85 -2.66 12.62
C ALA A 109 -4.74 -3.48 11.96
N LYS A 110 -5.10 -4.41 11.08
CA LYS A 110 -4.12 -5.20 10.33
C LYS A 110 -3.33 -4.34 9.35
N GLN A 111 -3.94 -3.33 8.72
CA GLN A 111 -3.21 -2.40 7.85
C GLN A 111 -2.15 -1.61 8.60
N HIS A 112 -2.44 -1.14 9.82
CA HIS A 112 -1.47 -0.49 10.69
C HIS A 112 -0.29 -1.42 11.00
N THR A 113 -0.55 -2.66 11.42
CA THR A 113 0.51 -3.63 11.73
C THR A 113 1.42 -3.88 10.52
N VAL A 114 0.85 -4.09 9.33
CA VAL A 114 1.63 -4.33 8.10
C VAL A 114 2.45 -3.09 7.72
N ALA A 115 1.87 -1.89 7.82
CA ALA A 115 2.59 -0.64 7.53
C ALA A 115 3.78 -0.42 8.49
N MET A 116 3.61 -0.73 9.79
CA MET A 116 4.71 -0.66 10.76
C MET A 116 5.82 -1.67 10.46
N GLN A 117 5.48 -2.88 10.01
CA GLN A 117 6.48 -3.88 9.60
C GLN A 117 7.22 -3.43 8.34
N LEU A 118 6.51 -2.90 7.34
CA LEU A 118 7.12 -2.33 6.13
C LEU A 118 8.09 -1.18 6.46
N TYR A 119 7.70 -0.29 7.38
CA TYR A 119 8.59 0.78 7.86
C TYR A 119 9.83 0.22 8.55
N LYS A 120 9.69 -0.79 9.42
CA LYS A 120 10.86 -1.41 10.08
C LYS A 120 11.86 -1.96 9.07
N ASN A 121 11.38 -2.56 7.98
CA ASN A 121 12.23 -3.21 6.98
C ASN A 121 12.86 -2.23 5.99
N THR A 122 12.11 -1.23 5.52
CA THR A 122 12.54 -0.30 4.46
C THR A 122 13.05 1.04 4.99
N GLN A 123 12.67 1.41 6.21
CA GLN A 123 12.90 2.73 6.82
C GLN A 123 12.33 3.90 5.99
N ASP A 124 11.38 3.62 5.09
CA ASP A 124 10.75 4.65 4.25
C ASP A 124 9.64 5.38 5.04
N PRO A 125 9.73 6.71 5.22
CA PRO A 125 8.77 7.48 5.99
C PRO A 125 7.32 7.39 5.47
N LYS A 126 7.10 7.01 4.20
CA LYS A 126 5.75 6.83 3.66
C LYS A 126 4.95 5.75 4.42
N TYR A 127 5.62 4.68 4.84
CA TYR A 127 4.98 3.57 5.56
C TYR A 127 4.61 3.94 6.98
N LEU A 128 5.39 4.81 7.61
CA LEU A 128 5.06 5.37 8.91
C LEU A 128 3.81 6.27 8.83
N LEU A 129 3.68 7.07 7.76
CA LEU A 129 2.47 7.84 7.51
C LEU A 129 1.25 6.92 7.32
N TRP A 130 1.39 5.84 6.55
CA TRP A 130 0.32 4.86 6.38
C TRP A 130 -0.09 4.24 7.72
N ALA A 131 0.87 3.88 8.57
CA ALA A 131 0.56 3.37 9.91
C ALA A 131 -0.23 4.38 10.74
N ALA A 132 0.16 5.65 10.75
CA ALA A 132 -0.55 6.71 11.48
C ALA A 132 -1.98 6.93 10.96
N VAL A 133 -2.17 6.93 9.64
CA VAL A 133 -3.50 7.04 9.02
C VAL A 133 -4.40 5.87 9.43
N ASN A 134 -3.88 4.64 9.40
CA ASN A 134 -4.68 3.47 9.76
C ASN A 134 -4.96 3.37 11.27
N LEU A 135 -4.09 3.91 12.13
CA LEU A 135 -4.43 4.08 13.54
C LEU A 135 -5.57 5.08 13.69
N HIS A 136 -5.51 6.23 13.02
CA HIS A 136 -6.58 7.20 13.07
C HIS A 136 -7.92 6.61 12.59
N LEU A 137 -7.90 5.79 11.53
CA LEU A 137 -9.08 5.08 11.07
C LEU A 137 -9.62 4.11 12.13
N GLN A 138 -8.77 3.31 12.79
CA GLN A 138 -9.19 2.46 13.92
C GLN A 138 -9.93 3.28 14.97
N ASN A 139 -9.34 4.39 15.40
CA ASN A 139 -9.91 5.26 16.43
C ASN A 139 -11.25 5.86 16.02
N ILE A 140 -11.44 6.19 14.74
CA ILE A 140 -12.74 6.66 14.23
C ILE A 140 -13.78 5.52 14.25
N PHE A 141 -13.38 4.30 13.87
CA PHE A 141 -14.28 3.15 13.83
C PHE A 141 -14.58 2.58 15.23
N GLU A 142 -13.67 2.73 16.19
CA GLU A 142 -13.78 2.19 17.56
C GLU A 142 -14.22 3.25 18.59
N GLY A 143 -14.13 4.55 18.27
CA GLY A 143 -14.72 5.64 19.04
C GLY A 143 -13.81 6.39 20.01
N ASP A 144 -12.47 6.30 19.91
CA ASP A 144 -11.56 7.03 20.81
C ASP A 144 -10.33 7.69 20.13
N PRO A 145 -10.29 9.04 20.01
CA PRO A 145 -9.24 9.79 19.28
C PRO A 145 -7.91 9.97 20.02
N SER A 146 -7.69 9.27 21.14
CA SER A 146 -6.59 9.55 22.08
C SER A 146 -5.21 9.04 21.63
N ASP A 147 -5.13 7.91 20.93
CA ASP A 147 -3.85 7.24 20.60
C ASP A 147 -3.03 7.95 19.51
N LEU A 148 -3.66 8.82 18.72
CA LEU A 148 -2.99 9.60 17.68
C LEU A 148 -1.95 10.57 18.27
N LYS A 149 -2.21 11.08 19.48
CA LYS A 149 -1.26 11.97 20.18
C LYS A 149 0.03 11.23 20.52
N GLU A 150 -0.05 9.95 20.86
CA GLU A 150 1.11 9.14 21.22
C GLU A 150 1.98 8.83 20.00
N ILE A 151 1.41 8.49 18.85
CA ILE A 151 2.19 8.27 17.61
C ILE A 151 2.78 9.57 17.08
N LEU A 152 2.04 10.68 17.08
CA LEU A 152 2.59 11.99 16.69
C LEU A 152 3.69 12.44 17.65
N HIS A 153 3.55 12.14 18.95
CA HIS A 153 4.58 12.41 19.94
C HIS A 153 5.81 11.51 19.73
N ALA A 154 5.62 10.23 19.41
CA ALA A 154 6.71 9.31 19.07
C ALA A 154 7.47 9.75 17.81
N GLN A 155 6.78 10.22 16.78
CA GLN A 155 7.40 10.84 15.59
C GLN A 155 8.17 12.11 15.94
N ARG A 156 7.66 12.93 16.86
CA ARG A 156 8.35 14.11 17.36
C ARG A 156 9.62 13.73 18.11
N VAL A 157 9.59 12.67 18.93
CA VAL A 157 10.73 12.15 19.70
C VAL A 157 11.79 11.53 18.79
N GLU A 158 11.41 10.70 17.81
CA GLU A 158 12.34 10.12 16.83
C GLU A 158 12.98 11.21 15.94
N ALA A 159 12.20 12.20 15.49
CA ALA A 159 12.72 13.36 14.76
C ALA A 159 13.65 14.23 15.62
N THR A 160 13.42 14.35 16.93
CA THR A 160 14.30 15.10 17.83
C THR A 160 15.65 14.42 18.08
N SER A 161 15.75 13.09 17.95
CA SER A 161 17.04 12.38 18.10
C SER A 161 18.04 12.65 16.96
N LYS A 162 17.56 13.04 15.77
CA LYS A 162 18.41 13.31 14.58
C LYS A 162 18.45 14.78 14.13
N SER A 163 17.64 15.68 14.70
CA SER A 163 17.41 17.04 14.16
C SER A 163 17.94 18.22 15.02
N ALA A 164 18.44 17.99 16.22
CA ALA A 164 18.80 19.08 17.14
C ALA A 164 19.91 20.02 16.62
N ALA A 165 20.79 19.56 15.72
CA ALA A 165 21.88 20.37 15.16
C ALA A 165 21.54 21.10 13.83
N LEU A 166 20.56 20.62 13.06
CA LEU A 166 20.25 21.13 11.71
C LEU A 166 19.15 22.22 11.71
N SER A 167 18.28 22.24 12.72
CA SER A 167 17.16 23.18 12.80
C SER A 167 17.60 24.65 12.91
N LYS A 168 18.60 24.96 13.75
CA LYS A 168 19.10 26.34 13.93
C LYS A 168 19.77 26.90 12.66
N LYS A 169 20.51 26.06 11.91
CA LYS A 169 21.14 26.46 10.64
C LYS A 169 20.10 26.65 9.52
N ARG A 170 19.05 25.83 9.46
CA ARG A 170 17.98 25.95 8.44
C ARG A 170 17.11 27.19 8.65
N VAL A 171 16.72 27.49 9.88
CA VAL A 171 15.95 28.71 10.21
C VAL A 171 16.77 29.97 9.91
N LYS A 172 18.08 29.97 10.25
CA LYS A 172 18.99 31.09 9.94
C LYS A 172 19.13 31.33 8.43
N ARG A 173 19.29 30.27 7.63
CA ARG A 173 19.38 30.37 6.15
C ARG A 173 18.06 30.80 5.50
N ARG A 174 16.91 30.39 6.06
CA ARG A 174 15.59 30.82 5.57
C ARG A 174 15.38 32.32 5.80
N ASN A 175 15.75 32.81 6.99
CA ASN A 175 15.62 34.24 7.33
C ASN A 175 16.60 35.11 6.52
N GLN A 176 17.81 34.62 6.23
CA GLN A 176 18.75 35.32 5.33
C GLN A 176 18.23 35.42 3.89
N ARG A 177 17.56 34.38 3.36
CA ARG A 177 16.95 34.42 2.03
C ARG A 177 15.74 35.37 1.96
N LEU A 178 14.93 35.43 3.00
CA LEU A 178 13.81 36.38 3.11
C LEU A 178 14.30 37.83 3.17
N ALA A 179 15.35 38.12 3.96
CA ALA A 179 15.94 39.45 4.03
C ALA A 179 16.57 39.90 2.69
N LEU A 180 17.21 38.97 1.96
CA LEU A 180 17.76 39.26 0.65
C LEU A 180 16.67 39.50 -0.40
N ALA A 181 15.56 38.74 -0.33
CA ALA A 181 14.40 38.96 -1.18
C ALA A 181 13.72 40.30 -0.89
N GLU A 182 13.55 40.70 0.38
CA GLU A 182 13.00 42.02 0.76
C GLU A 182 13.90 43.17 0.31
N ALA A 183 15.22 43.02 0.41
CA ALA A 183 16.18 44.01 -0.05
C ALA A 183 16.13 44.19 -1.58
N ILE A 184 16.06 43.08 -2.34
CA ILE A 184 15.90 43.11 -3.79
C ILE A 184 14.55 43.73 -4.16
N ILE A 185 13.46 43.40 -3.46
CA ILE A 185 12.15 43.99 -3.71
C ILE A 185 12.17 45.51 -3.44
N ARG A 186 12.81 45.99 -2.37
CA ARG A 186 12.99 47.44 -2.12
C ARG A 186 13.86 48.12 -3.17
N GLN A 187 14.92 47.46 -3.63
CA GLN A 187 15.85 48.01 -4.62
C GLN A 187 15.24 48.03 -6.04
N CYS A 188 14.37 47.06 -6.36
CA CYS A 188 13.67 46.95 -7.64
C CYS A 188 12.35 47.76 -7.68
N PHE A 189 11.62 47.88 -6.55
CA PHE A 189 10.30 48.55 -6.50
C PHE A 189 10.29 49.90 -5.79
N GLY A 190 11.40 50.35 -5.19
CA GLY A 190 11.51 51.68 -4.56
C GLY A 190 11.55 52.87 -5.53
N LYS A 191 11.37 52.65 -6.85
CA LYS A 191 11.28 53.72 -7.86
C LYS A 191 9.94 53.76 -8.61
N ILE A 192 8.93 52.98 -8.20
CA ILE A 192 7.61 52.99 -8.81
C ILE A 192 6.58 53.30 -7.73
N CYS A 193 5.99 54.50 -7.86
CA CYS A 193 4.92 55.14 -7.08
C CYS A 193 5.36 56.03 -5.89
N PRO A 194 5.57 57.35 -6.13
CA PRO A 194 5.36 58.38 -5.12
C PRO A 194 3.85 58.60 -4.92
N GLY A 195 3.41 58.72 -3.67
CA GLY A 195 2.07 59.23 -3.33
C GLY A 195 1.07 58.19 -2.84
N ALA A 196 1.14 57.88 -1.55
CA ALA A 196 -0.02 57.54 -0.73
C ALA A 196 0.30 57.87 0.74
N THR A 197 0.48 59.16 1.01
CA THR A 197 0.39 59.73 2.35
C THR A 197 -1.02 60.24 2.60
N ALA A 198 -1.42 60.14 3.86
CA ALA A 198 -2.51 60.84 4.56
C ALA A 198 -3.85 60.10 4.70
N GLY A 199 -4.04 59.58 5.91
CA GLY A 199 -5.27 59.12 6.53
C GLY A 199 -5.01 58.94 8.02
N GLY A 200 -4.79 60.07 8.71
CA GLY A 200 -4.37 60.20 10.11
C GLY A 200 -3.56 61.46 10.32
#